data_AF-A0A8I1Q4G1-F1
#
_entry.id   AF-A0A8I1Q4G1-F1
#
_cell.length_a   1.000
_cell.length_b   1.000
_cell.length_c   1.000
_cell.angle_alpha   90.00
_cell.angle_beta   90.00
_cell.angle_gamma   90.00
#
_symmetry.space_group_name_H-M   'P 1'
#
loop_
_entity.id
_entity.type
_entity.pdbx_description
1 polymer ?
#
loop_
_entity_poly.entity_id
_entity_poly.type
_entity_poly.pdbx_seq_one_letter_code
_entity_poly.pdbx_strand_id
1 'polypeptide(L)'
;MDTNEHTQLGNSVRINNWQKLKNNNYVHFDNNGTLSITMQRLDDDGMPVPLNLKMTAGQVCGMSGDYYGGNEVSLNLPTHKEFDESDEYDKYQQKLGKYLTSKPINDEEMDKLLDSYRRLANPQTTIKEIETIYKINNARYIPFSETLNFYVQQLMFATRVRNYGDMLTRNMSHFTPWSIRAYAISHFLALRYARLAYHLEQWSLDPNYHSENDEFLRIRDTLKPFPAKTTPTQLQDLSHRYTALSLGIEFFGFHYYTDHFAAGHGSFIGDLRVELPKRFGLWGSILVNSLHDEENKFSVNTVKPYDPTPDPKDAPIQAYGDGSFDLPANHYNKNACLNGMHASLNDIQKALQGEQTPNPAHYSGYEHMPDIDYNYRQHTPLILLGNDNKIYFRQELSTLKIVSPSLLEKIYQAPHEYGYQELSSKAQALWLVMRLRVLPLSYKPKIQSLSAPELDDIVTDEKRRIPGRQPQETPLLAPTTGVALKDWKKPLVTRPELVSHSIFRPDNHPEEALLEQDLQPAL
;
A
#
# COMPACT_ATOMS: atom_id res chain seq x y z
N MET A 1 -5.98 -1.94 1.21
CA MET A 1 -6.33 -0.51 1.42
C MET A 1 -7.43 -0.15 0.47
N ASP A 2 -8.22 0.88 0.78
CA ASP A 2 -9.19 1.37 -0.19
C ASP A 2 -8.52 2.22 -1.29
N THR A 3 -9.17 2.31 -2.46
CA THR A 3 -8.69 3.05 -3.62
C THR A 3 -8.34 4.52 -3.29
N ASN A 4 -9.06 5.18 -2.38
CA ASN A 4 -8.79 6.57 -2.01
C ASN A 4 -7.58 6.67 -1.08
N GLU A 5 -7.42 5.76 -0.12
CA GLU A 5 -6.28 5.68 0.78
C GLU A 5 -4.97 5.51 -0.01
N HIS A 6 -4.94 4.58 -0.98
CA HIS A 6 -3.83 4.45 -1.94
C HIS A 6 -3.54 5.76 -2.69
N THR A 7 -4.59 6.41 -3.17
CA THR A 7 -4.49 7.66 -3.93
C THR A 7 -3.90 8.77 -3.08
N GLN A 8 -4.34 8.89 -1.82
CA GLN A 8 -3.84 9.88 -0.88
C GLN A 8 -2.36 9.63 -0.56
N LEU A 9 -1.96 8.39 -0.29
CA LEU A 9 -0.58 8.02 -0.03
C LEU A 9 0.33 8.35 -1.20
N GLY A 10 -0.03 7.91 -2.42
CA GLY A 10 0.76 8.21 -3.61
C GLY A 10 0.84 9.71 -3.92
N ASN A 11 -0.22 10.48 -3.69
CA ASN A 11 -0.19 11.94 -3.82
C ASN A 11 0.58 12.63 -2.69
N SER A 12 0.80 11.96 -1.56
CA SER A 12 1.58 12.47 -0.41
C SER A 12 3.07 12.19 -0.54
N VAL A 13 3.47 11.36 -1.50
CA VAL A 13 4.88 11.21 -1.87
C VAL A 13 5.46 12.56 -2.24
N ARG A 14 6.64 12.89 -1.71
CA ARG A 14 7.38 14.10 -2.04
C ARG A 14 8.72 13.70 -2.61
N ILE A 15 9.05 14.29 -3.75
CA ILE A 15 10.31 14.07 -4.41
C ILE A 15 11.18 15.32 -4.17
N ASN A 16 11.98 15.27 -3.12
CA ASN A 16 12.90 16.35 -2.78
C ASN A 16 14.18 16.22 -3.62
N ASN A 17 14.67 17.32 -4.19
CA ASN A 17 15.98 17.42 -4.84
C ASN A 17 16.18 16.66 -6.18
N TRP A 18 15.13 16.23 -6.87
CA TRP A 18 15.30 15.66 -8.21
C TRP A 18 15.38 16.75 -9.29
N GLN A 19 16.52 17.44 -9.36
CA GLN A 19 16.77 18.44 -10.41
C GLN A 19 16.62 17.84 -11.82
N LYS A 20 16.95 16.55 -11.99
CA LYS A 20 16.79 15.80 -13.25
C LYS A 20 15.34 15.71 -13.75
N LEU A 21 14.34 15.74 -12.86
CA LEU A 21 12.93 15.68 -13.29
C LEU A 21 12.42 17.02 -13.83
N LYS A 22 13.02 18.15 -13.44
CA LYS A 22 12.51 19.47 -13.82
C LYS A 22 12.51 19.72 -15.33
N ASN A 23 13.41 19.06 -16.06
CA ASN A 23 13.54 19.19 -17.51
C ASN A 23 12.83 18.05 -18.26
N ASN A 24 12.18 17.12 -17.55
CA ASN A 24 11.51 15.98 -18.17
C ASN A 24 10.08 16.33 -18.57
N ASN A 25 9.79 16.28 -19.88
CA ASN A 25 8.47 16.63 -20.44
C ASN A 25 7.33 15.69 -20.04
N TYR A 26 7.63 14.51 -19.50
CA TYR A 26 6.65 13.49 -19.12
C TYR A 26 6.42 13.42 -17.61
N VAL A 27 7.09 14.28 -16.83
CA VAL A 27 6.99 14.35 -15.38
C VAL A 27 6.59 15.76 -14.99
N HIS A 28 5.57 15.88 -14.13
CA HIS A 28 4.95 17.16 -13.80
C HIS A 28 4.70 17.26 -12.31
N PHE A 29 4.77 18.49 -11.79
CA PHE A 29 4.43 18.80 -10.41
C PHE A 29 3.34 19.87 -10.41
N ASP A 30 2.32 19.70 -9.57
CA ASP A 30 1.37 20.77 -9.29
C ASP A 30 1.92 21.77 -8.26
N ASN A 31 1.16 22.82 -7.96
CA ASN A 31 1.55 23.86 -6.99
C ASN A 31 1.71 23.32 -5.55
N ASN A 32 1.15 22.15 -5.24
CA ASN A 32 1.23 21.50 -3.93
C ASN A 32 2.38 20.47 -3.88
N GLY A 33 3.13 20.31 -4.97
CA GLY A 33 4.19 19.32 -5.11
C GLY A 33 3.69 17.91 -5.42
N THR A 34 2.42 17.74 -5.79
CA THR A 34 1.88 16.45 -6.23
C THR A 34 2.49 16.08 -7.57
N LEU A 35 3.13 14.92 -7.62
CA LEU A 35 3.72 14.38 -8.83
C LEU A 35 2.65 13.79 -9.75
N SER A 36 2.75 14.10 -11.03
CA SER A 36 2.02 13.44 -12.11
C SER A 36 2.96 13.01 -13.23
N ILE A 37 2.65 11.90 -13.86
CA ILE A 37 3.41 11.38 -15.00
C ILE A 37 2.49 11.25 -16.22
N THR A 38 3.07 11.45 -17.40
CA THR A 38 2.47 10.96 -18.64
C THR A 38 2.77 9.47 -18.71
N MET A 39 1.74 8.62 -18.70
CA MET A 39 1.88 7.18 -18.71
C MET A 39 2.61 6.71 -19.96
N GLN A 40 3.51 5.74 -19.81
CA GLN A 40 4.29 5.17 -20.90
C GLN A 40 3.80 3.75 -21.17
N ARG A 41 3.50 3.42 -22.42
CA ARG A 41 3.34 2.01 -22.83
C ARG A 41 4.66 1.49 -23.35
N LEU A 42 4.84 0.18 -23.31
CA LEU A 42 5.90 -0.48 -24.08
C LEU A 42 5.37 -0.79 -25.49
N ASP A 43 6.16 -0.53 -26.52
CA ASP A 43 5.91 -1.03 -27.88
C ASP A 43 6.45 -2.46 -28.08
N ASP A 44 6.36 -2.96 -29.31
CA ASP A 44 6.74 -4.33 -29.66
C ASP A 44 8.25 -4.58 -29.50
N ASP A 45 9.06 -3.52 -29.54
CA ASP A 45 10.51 -3.57 -29.31
C ASP A 45 10.88 -3.34 -27.83
N GLY A 46 9.87 -3.18 -26.95
CA GLY A 46 10.06 -2.91 -25.53
C GLY A 46 10.52 -1.48 -25.23
N MET A 47 10.29 -0.53 -26.14
CA MET A 47 10.61 0.88 -25.96
C MET A 47 9.42 1.65 -25.38
N PRO A 48 9.66 2.64 -24.50
CA PRO A 48 8.59 3.45 -23.93
C PRO A 48 8.04 4.45 -24.97
N VAL A 49 6.71 4.45 -25.09
CA VAL A 49 5.94 5.36 -25.92
C VAL A 49 4.92 6.10 -25.05
N PRO A 50 4.86 7.44 -25.09
CA PRO A 50 3.94 8.19 -24.26
C PRO A 50 2.50 7.96 -24.70
N LEU A 51 1.61 7.83 -23.72
CA LEU A 51 0.16 7.80 -23.91
C LEU A 51 -0.42 9.20 -23.72
N ASN A 52 -1.58 9.46 -24.32
CA ASN A 52 -2.40 10.63 -23.97
C ASN A 52 -3.17 10.39 -22.65
N LEU A 53 -2.45 10.01 -21.61
CA LEU A 53 -2.97 9.69 -20.29
C LEU A 53 -1.99 10.23 -19.24
N LYS A 54 -2.38 11.32 -18.60
CA LYS A 54 -1.64 11.92 -17.48
C LYS A 54 -2.32 11.54 -16.17
N MET A 55 -1.56 11.00 -15.24
CA MET A 55 -2.07 10.53 -13.94
C MET A 55 -1.17 11.02 -12.82
N THR A 56 -1.75 11.36 -11.67
CA THR A 56 -0.98 11.60 -10.44
C THR A 56 -0.36 10.30 -9.94
N ALA A 57 0.72 10.38 -9.16
CA ALA A 57 1.31 9.20 -8.51
C ALA A 57 0.27 8.42 -7.68
N GLY A 58 -0.61 9.15 -6.99
CA GLY A 58 -1.75 8.58 -6.29
C GLY A 58 -2.74 7.87 -7.20
N GLN A 59 -3.10 8.45 -8.33
CA GLN A 59 -4.02 7.80 -9.27
C GLN A 59 -3.43 6.50 -9.84
N VAL A 60 -2.14 6.47 -10.15
CA VAL A 60 -1.49 5.22 -10.58
C VAL A 60 -1.56 4.18 -9.45
N CYS A 61 -1.16 4.55 -8.23
CA CYS A 61 -1.23 3.68 -7.05
C CYS A 61 -2.66 3.13 -6.80
N GLY A 62 -3.67 4.00 -6.78
CA GLY A 62 -5.06 3.60 -6.50
C GLY A 62 -5.73 2.79 -7.61
N MET A 63 -5.31 2.93 -8.87
CA MET A 63 -5.91 2.17 -9.97
C MET A 63 -5.28 0.79 -10.17
N SER A 64 -4.02 0.61 -9.78
CA SER A 64 -3.17 -0.47 -10.28
C SER A 64 -3.68 -1.87 -9.96
N GLY A 65 -3.58 -2.38 -8.72
CA GLY A 65 -3.98 -3.75 -8.41
C GLY A 65 -5.49 -3.97 -8.52
N ASP A 66 -6.29 -3.05 -7.96
CA ASP A 66 -7.75 -3.16 -7.91
C ASP A 66 -8.45 -3.25 -9.28
N TYR A 67 -8.00 -2.44 -10.26
CA TYR A 67 -8.75 -2.25 -11.52
C TYR A 67 -7.96 -2.61 -12.77
N TYR A 68 -6.64 -2.73 -12.68
CA TYR A 68 -5.80 -3.05 -13.82
C TYR A 68 -4.79 -4.18 -13.53
N GLY A 69 -4.82 -4.75 -12.33
CA GLY A 69 -3.95 -5.83 -11.87
C GLY A 69 -4.42 -7.22 -12.30
N GLY A 70 -3.80 -8.23 -11.72
CA GLY A 70 -4.32 -9.58 -11.69
C GLY A 70 -3.59 -10.63 -12.52
N ASN A 71 -2.51 -10.33 -13.25
CA ASN A 71 -1.63 -11.37 -13.83
C ASN A 71 -0.48 -11.75 -12.90
N GLU A 72 -0.06 -10.83 -12.04
CA GLU A 72 0.92 -11.04 -10.97
C GLU A 72 0.43 -11.97 -9.85
N VAL A 73 -0.85 -12.37 -9.86
CA VAL A 73 -1.41 -13.38 -8.95
C VAL A 73 -0.94 -14.81 -9.24
N SER A 74 -0.27 -15.06 -10.37
CA SER A 74 0.21 -16.39 -10.76
C SER A 74 1.65 -16.68 -10.31
N LEU A 75 2.10 -16.04 -9.23
CA LEU A 75 3.40 -16.30 -8.64
C LEU A 75 3.32 -17.60 -7.83
N ASN A 76 4.16 -18.57 -8.19
CA ASN A 76 4.30 -19.80 -7.43
C ASN A 76 5.16 -19.52 -6.18
N LEU A 77 4.48 -19.16 -5.09
CA LEU A 77 5.07 -18.93 -3.77
C LEU A 77 4.49 -19.96 -2.79
N PRO A 78 5.30 -20.47 -1.85
CA PRO A 78 4.80 -21.35 -0.81
C PRO A 78 3.85 -20.59 0.11
N THR A 79 2.81 -21.28 0.57
CA THR A 79 2.06 -20.87 1.77
C THR A 79 3.00 -20.82 2.98
N HIS A 80 2.62 -20.10 4.05
CA HIS A 80 3.41 -20.09 5.29
C HIS A 80 3.65 -21.52 5.79
N LYS A 81 2.61 -22.36 5.75
CA LYS A 81 2.72 -23.76 6.15
C LYS A 81 3.71 -24.56 5.28
N GLU A 82 3.58 -24.49 3.95
CA GLU A 82 4.51 -25.19 3.04
C GLU A 82 5.95 -24.72 3.21
N PHE A 83 6.12 -23.45 3.58
CA PHE A 83 7.42 -22.88 3.87
C PHE A 83 8.02 -23.43 5.18
N ASP A 84 7.22 -23.50 6.25
CA ASP A 84 7.67 -23.96 7.57
C ASP A 84 7.95 -25.48 7.62
N GLU A 85 7.24 -26.28 6.81
CA GLU A 85 7.41 -27.76 6.77
C GLU A 85 8.49 -28.24 5.79
N SER A 86 9.10 -27.36 5.00
CA SER A 86 10.04 -27.75 3.93
C SER A 86 11.51 -27.49 4.28
N ASP A 87 12.31 -28.55 4.28
CA ASP A 87 13.77 -28.50 4.44
C ASP A 87 14.46 -27.64 3.35
N GLU A 88 13.81 -27.41 2.19
CA GLU A 88 14.34 -26.57 1.10
C GLU A 88 14.64 -25.13 1.58
N TYR A 89 13.88 -24.66 2.57
CA TYR A 89 13.91 -23.29 3.03
C TYR A 89 14.72 -23.07 4.31
N ASP A 90 15.36 -24.10 4.85
CA ASP A 90 16.17 -24.02 6.08
C ASP A 90 17.27 -22.96 6.00
N LYS A 91 17.84 -22.75 4.80
CA LYS A 91 18.85 -21.69 4.54
C LYS A 91 18.34 -20.27 4.82
N TYR A 92 17.01 -20.08 4.85
CA TYR A 92 16.36 -18.81 5.19
C TYR A 92 15.97 -18.71 6.66
N GLN A 93 16.40 -19.66 7.50
CA GLN A 93 16.10 -19.73 8.93
C GLN A 93 14.58 -19.76 9.20
N GLN A 94 13.81 -20.38 8.30
CA GLN A 94 12.34 -20.45 8.40
C GLN A 94 11.68 -19.07 8.55
N LYS A 95 12.25 -18.04 7.89
CA LYS A 95 11.62 -16.73 7.76
C LYS A 95 11.15 -16.51 6.33
N LEU A 96 9.86 -16.69 6.07
CA LEU A 96 9.25 -16.51 4.74
C LEU A 96 9.63 -15.16 4.13
N GLY A 97 9.60 -14.11 4.95
CA GLY A 97 10.04 -12.79 4.55
C GLY A 97 11.46 -12.72 3.95
N LYS A 98 12.45 -13.40 4.57
CA LYS A 98 13.83 -13.45 4.05
C LYS A 98 13.92 -14.18 2.71
N TYR A 99 13.13 -15.22 2.52
CA TYR A 99 13.04 -15.92 1.24
C TYR A 99 12.48 -14.99 0.16
N LEU A 100 11.37 -14.30 0.43
CA LEU A 100 10.70 -13.44 -0.54
C LEU A 100 11.59 -12.29 -1.04
N THR A 101 12.36 -11.68 -0.14
CA THR A 101 13.25 -10.55 -0.47
C THR A 101 14.55 -10.98 -1.14
N SER A 102 15.01 -12.22 -0.92
CA SER A 102 16.27 -12.72 -1.51
C SER A 102 16.10 -13.60 -2.73
N LYS A 103 14.88 -14.09 -3.02
CA LYS A 103 14.58 -14.91 -4.19
C LYS A 103 14.92 -14.11 -5.47
N PRO A 104 15.79 -14.63 -6.36
CA PRO A 104 16.07 -13.97 -7.64
C PRO A 104 14.81 -13.72 -8.44
N ILE A 105 14.71 -12.56 -9.09
CA ILE A 105 13.59 -12.20 -9.98
C ILE A 105 13.91 -12.71 -11.38
N ASN A 106 12.97 -13.41 -11.99
CA ASN A 106 13.13 -13.98 -13.34
C ASN A 106 12.22 -13.28 -14.37
N ASP A 107 12.46 -13.58 -15.65
CA ASP A 107 11.72 -12.97 -16.77
C ASP A 107 10.22 -13.27 -16.74
N GLU A 108 9.82 -14.48 -16.35
CA GLU A 108 8.40 -14.86 -16.27
C GLU A 108 7.64 -14.01 -15.22
N GLU A 109 8.25 -13.77 -14.07
CA GLU A 109 7.69 -12.91 -13.02
C GLU A 109 7.58 -11.46 -13.48
N MET A 110 8.61 -10.96 -14.19
CA MET A 110 8.60 -9.62 -14.76
C MET A 110 7.51 -9.46 -15.82
N ASP A 111 7.37 -10.41 -16.74
CA ASP A 111 6.38 -10.38 -17.81
C ASP A 111 4.95 -10.36 -17.25
N LYS A 112 4.67 -11.13 -16.20
CA LYS A 112 3.36 -11.12 -15.52
C LYS A 112 3.02 -9.75 -14.94
N LEU A 113 3.97 -9.07 -14.29
CA LEU A 113 3.75 -7.72 -13.77
C LEU A 113 3.59 -6.71 -14.90
N LEU A 114 4.42 -6.79 -15.95
CA LEU A 114 4.34 -5.90 -17.11
C LEU A 114 3.02 -6.07 -17.86
N ASP A 115 2.46 -7.27 -17.93
CA ASP A 115 1.14 -7.50 -18.51
C ASP A 115 0.02 -6.80 -17.74
N SER A 116 0.08 -6.79 -16.41
CA SER A 116 -0.84 -6.01 -15.58
C SER A 116 -0.62 -4.50 -15.79
N TYR A 117 0.62 -4.04 -15.80
CA TYR A 117 0.92 -2.64 -16.10
C TYR A 117 0.40 -2.21 -17.47
N ARG A 118 0.54 -3.05 -18.51
CA ARG A 118 0.03 -2.82 -19.88
C ARG A 118 -1.49 -2.67 -19.94
N ARG A 119 -2.26 -3.20 -18.96
CA ARG A 119 -3.70 -2.96 -18.87
C ARG A 119 -3.99 -1.51 -18.49
N LEU A 120 -3.24 -0.95 -17.52
CA LEU A 120 -3.36 0.46 -17.15
C LEU A 120 -2.79 1.35 -18.25
N ALA A 121 -1.58 1.05 -18.71
CA ALA A 121 -0.88 1.73 -19.81
C ALA A 121 -1.39 1.26 -21.19
N ASN A 122 -2.70 1.12 -21.34
CA ASN A 122 -3.33 0.78 -22.61
C ASN A 122 -3.78 2.06 -23.36
N PRO A 123 -3.59 2.17 -24.69
CA PRO A 123 -4.11 3.29 -25.47
C PRO A 123 -5.62 3.51 -25.37
N GLN A 124 -6.38 2.48 -25.01
CA GLN A 124 -7.82 2.56 -24.80
C GLN A 124 -8.21 3.06 -23.41
N THR A 125 -7.28 3.07 -22.45
CA THR A 125 -7.55 3.55 -21.09
C THR A 125 -7.59 5.06 -21.08
N THR A 126 -8.71 5.62 -20.62
CA THR A 126 -8.96 7.07 -20.61
C THR A 126 -9.12 7.61 -19.20
N ILE A 127 -8.82 8.90 -19.01
CA ILE A 127 -9.06 9.58 -17.73
C ILE A 127 -10.54 9.50 -17.30
N LYS A 128 -11.47 9.48 -18.25
CA LYS A 128 -12.91 9.35 -17.99
C LYS A 128 -13.28 7.99 -17.37
N GLU A 129 -12.61 6.91 -17.77
CA GLU A 129 -12.80 5.59 -17.15
C GLU A 129 -12.31 5.59 -15.70
N ILE A 130 -11.14 6.19 -15.44
CA ILE A 130 -10.60 6.38 -14.08
C ILE A 130 -11.53 7.23 -13.22
N GLU A 131 -12.03 8.36 -13.74
CA GLU A 131 -13.00 9.20 -13.04
C GLU A 131 -14.33 8.47 -12.76
N THR A 132 -14.74 7.57 -13.67
CA THR A 132 -15.94 6.75 -13.47
C THR A 132 -15.76 5.80 -12.28
N ILE A 133 -14.59 5.19 -12.15
CA ILE A 133 -14.23 4.34 -11.00
C ILE A 133 -14.32 5.15 -9.70
N TYR A 134 -13.65 6.31 -9.62
CA TYR A 134 -13.71 7.18 -8.44
C TYR A 134 -15.13 7.64 -8.14
N LYS A 135 -15.93 7.96 -9.16
CA LYS A 135 -17.33 8.38 -8.98
C LYS A 135 -18.17 7.26 -8.35
N ILE A 136 -17.98 6.01 -8.76
CA ILE A 136 -18.70 4.88 -8.17
C ILE A 136 -18.21 4.63 -6.74
N ASN A 137 -16.90 4.65 -6.51
CA ASN A 137 -16.31 4.41 -5.20
C ASN A 137 -16.77 5.45 -4.16
N ASN A 138 -16.86 6.72 -4.57
CA ASN A 138 -17.25 7.83 -3.70
C ASN A 138 -18.76 8.05 -3.60
N ALA A 139 -19.57 7.30 -4.36
CA ALA A 139 -21.01 7.50 -4.38
C ALA A 139 -21.70 6.91 -3.14
N ARG A 140 -22.59 7.71 -2.55
CA ARG A 140 -23.57 7.28 -1.54
C ARG A 140 -24.95 7.18 -2.18
N TYR A 141 -25.17 6.15 -3.00
CA TYR A 141 -26.46 5.85 -3.62
C TYR A 141 -27.57 5.59 -2.60
N ILE A 142 -27.24 4.92 -1.49
CA ILE A 142 -28.18 4.61 -0.40
C ILE A 142 -27.60 5.14 0.93
N PRO A 143 -27.92 6.39 1.33
CA PRO A 143 -27.22 7.06 2.43
C PRO A 143 -27.56 6.53 3.83
N PHE A 144 -28.66 5.78 3.97
CA PHE A 144 -29.11 5.23 5.24
C PHE A 144 -28.68 3.78 5.50
N SER A 145 -27.98 3.14 4.55
CA SER A 145 -27.52 1.76 4.69
C SER A 145 -26.22 1.52 3.93
N GLU A 146 -25.13 1.35 4.67
CA GLU A 146 -23.80 1.04 4.10
C GLU A 146 -23.81 -0.26 3.31
N THR A 147 -24.48 -1.30 3.83
CA THR A 147 -24.58 -2.61 3.15
C THR A 147 -25.34 -2.52 1.83
N LEU A 148 -26.48 -1.82 1.79
CA LEU A 148 -27.23 -1.65 0.55
C LEU A 148 -26.48 -0.73 -0.43
N ASN A 149 -25.82 0.32 0.08
CA ASN A 149 -24.97 1.18 -0.74
C ASN A 149 -23.87 0.38 -1.43
N PHE A 150 -23.18 -0.48 -0.67
CA PHE A 150 -22.14 -1.37 -1.20
C PHE A 150 -22.68 -2.23 -2.35
N TYR A 151 -23.82 -2.89 -2.20
CA TYR A 151 -24.39 -3.70 -3.29
C TYR A 151 -24.74 -2.88 -4.52
N VAL A 152 -25.26 -1.66 -4.35
CA VAL A 152 -25.50 -0.76 -5.49
C VAL A 152 -24.18 -0.34 -6.15
N GLN A 153 -23.13 -0.06 -5.38
CA GLN A 153 -21.80 0.22 -5.94
C GLN A 153 -21.27 -0.97 -6.74
N GLN A 154 -21.37 -2.20 -6.22
CA GLN A 154 -20.97 -3.42 -6.93
C GLN A 154 -21.72 -3.58 -8.27
N LEU A 155 -23.03 -3.30 -8.28
CA LEU A 155 -23.82 -3.29 -9.51
C LEU A 155 -23.35 -2.21 -10.49
N MET A 156 -23.04 -1.01 -9.99
CA MET A 156 -22.51 0.08 -10.82
C MET A 156 -21.14 -0.27 -11.40
N PHE A 157 -20.25 -0.90 -10.62
CA PHE A 157 -18.98 -1.42 -11.11
C PHE A 157 -19.17 -2.47 -12.21
N ALA A 158 -20.00 -3.49 -11.95
CA ALA A 158 -20.27 -4.56 -12.91
C ALA A 158 -20.84 -4.06 -14.25
N THR A 159 -21.57 -2.94 -14.25
CA THR A 159 -22.20 -2.39 -15.45
C THR A 159 -21.39 -1.29 -16.14
N ARG A 160 -20.44 -0.65 -15.46
CA ARG A 160 -19.73 0.54 -15.96
C ARG A 160 -18.22 0.40 -16.05
N VAL A 161 -17.63 -0.58 -15.37
CA VAL A 161 -16.19 -0.82 -15.38
C VAL A 161 -15.90 -2.08 -16.19
N ARG A 162 -15.03 -1.93 -17.19
CA ARG A 162 -14.65 -3.02 -18.09
C ARG A 162 -13.95 -4.11 -17.29
N ASN A 163 -14.27 -5.37 -17.57
CA ASN A 163 -13.61 -6.55 -16.97
C ASN A 163 -13.71 -6.65 -15.43
N TYR A 164 -14.69 -5.97 -14.79
CA TYR A 164 -14.83 -5.99 -13.33
C TYR A 164 -14.95 -7.39 -12.73
N GLY A 165 -15.65 -8.31 -13.41
CA GLY A 165 -15.81 -9.70 -12.96
C GLY A 165 -14.48 -10.45 -12.84
N ASP A 166 -13.54 -10.22 -13.77
CA ASP A 166 -12.21 -10.82 -13.73
C ASP A 166 -11.40 -10.29 -12.54
N MET A 167 -11.51 -8.98 -12.25
CA MET A 167 -10.79 -8.30 -11.16
C MET A 167 -11.13 -8.93 -9.79
N LEU A 168 -12.40 -9.24 -9.54
CA LEU A 168 -12.86 -9.82 -8.27
C LEU A 168 -12.20 -11.17 -7.95
N THR A 169 -11.72 -11.88 -8.97
CA THR A 169 -11.10 -13.20 -8.83
C THR A 169 -9.57 -13.18 -8.79
N ARG A 170 -8.95 -12.02 -9.04
CA ARG A 170 -7.49 -11.86 -9.20
C ARG A 170 -6.92 -10.92 -8.14
N ASN A 171 -7.00 -11.30 -6.87
CA ASN A 171 -6.59 -10.44 -5.76
C ASN A 171 -5.53 -11.03 -4.81
N MET A 172 -4.95 -12.20 -5.12
CA MET A 172 -3.97 -12.83 -4.21
C MET A 172 -2.73 -11.96 -3.99
N SER A 173 -2.32 -11.21 -5.01
CA SER A 173 -1.18 -10.28 -4.99
C SER A 173 -1.32 -9.12 -4.00
N HIS A 174 -2.52 -8.86 -3.49
CA HIS A 174 -2.75 -7.85 -2.46
C HIS A 174 -2.35 -8.33 -1.06
N PHE A 175 -2.15 -9.64 -0.86
CA PHE A 175 -1.93 -10.25 0.45
C PHE A 175 -0.50 -10.77 0.59
N THR A 176 0.04 -10.75 1.81
CA THR A 176 1.29 -11.46 2.15
C THR A 176 1.10 -12.96 1.91
N PRO A 177 2.07 -13.68 1.31
CA PRO A 177 3.41 -13.23 0.88
C PRO A 177 3.50 -12.56 -0.49
N TRP A 178 2.44 -12.61 -1.30
CA TRP A 178 2.48 -12.18 -2.70
C TRP A 178 2.67 -10.67 -2.87
N SER A 179 2.15 -9.83 -1.97
CA SER A 179 2.29 -8.37 -2.03
C SER A 179 3.75 -7.91 -1.94
N ILE A 180 4.52 -8.53 -1.05
CA ILE A 180 5.98 -8.30 -0.92
C ILE A 180 6.68 -8.61 -2.24
N ARG A 181 6.32 -9.74 -2.86
CA ARG A 181 6.96 -10.18 -4.11
C ARG A 181 6.55 -9.30 -5.28
N ALA A 182 5.30 -8.88 -5.37
CA ALA A 182 4.82 -7.95 -6.39
C ALA A 182 5.57 -6.61 -6.30
N TYR A 183 5.76 -6.08 -5.08
CA TYR A 183 6.61 -4.91 -4.85
C TYR A 183 8.08 -5.15 -5.26
N ALA A 184 8.66 -6.31 -4.93
CA ALA A 184 10.03 -6.64 -5.32
C ALA A 184 10.23 -6.58 -6.84
N ILE A 185 9.29 -7.18 -7.59
CA ILE A 185 9.34 -7.24 -9.05
C ILE A 185 9.14 -5.84 -9.66
N SER A 186 8.19 -5.06 -9.15
CA SER A 186 7.96 -3.71 -9.65
C SER A 186 9.17 -2.82 -9.40
N HIS A 187 9.75 -2.90 -8.19
CA HIS A 187 10.89 -2.06 -7.83
C HIS A 187 12.14 -2.45 -8.65
N PHE A 188 12.36 -3.74 -8.88
CA PHE A 188 13.41 -4.22 -9.79
C PHE A 188 13.26 -3.64 -11.21
N LEU A 189 12.06 -3.69 -11.78
CA LEU A 189 11.77 -3.12 -13.10
C LEU A 189 11.94 -1.60 -13.11
N ALA A 190 11.49 -0.91 -12.06
CA ALA A 190 11.66 0.54 -11.94
C ALA A 190 13.15 0.93 -11.91
N LEU A 191 13.98 0.24 -11.12
CA LEU A 191 15.43 0.45 -11.07
C LEU A 191 16.11 0.13 -12.41
N ARG A 192 15.70 -0.95 -13.08
CA ARG A 192 16.16 -1.34 -14.40
C ARG A 192 15.90 -0.24 -15.44
N TYR A 193 14.68 0.31 -15.48
CA TYR A 193 14.33 1.42 -16.38
C TYR A 193 15.02 2.73 -16.01
N ALA A 194 15.25 3.00 -14.72
CA ALA A 194 16.03 4.15 -14.27
C ALA A 194 17.49 4.08 -14.76
N ARG A 195 18.10 2.89 -14.70
CA ARG A 195 19.45 2.67 -15.24
C ARG A 195 19.52 2.88 -16.74
N LEU A 196 18.51 2.42 -17.49
CA LEU A 196 18.42 2.69 -18.93
C LEU A 196 18.30 4.18 -19.23
N ALA A 197 17.48 4.91 -18.48
CA ALA A 197 17.37 6.36 -18.61
C ALA A 197 18.73 7.05 -18.38
N TYR A 198 19.48 6.64 -17.36
CA TYR A 198 20.82 7.16 -17.09
C TYR A 198 21.78 6.91 -18.27
N HIS A 199 21.87 5.67 -18.77
CA HIS A 199 22.78 5.34 -19.86
C HIS A 199 22.43 6.09 -21.16
N LEU A 200 21.14 6.26 -21.46
CA LEU A 200 20.67 7.05 -22.61
C LEU A 200 21.00 8.54 -22.47
N GLU A 201 20.89 9.09 -21.26
CA GLU A 201 21.29 10.47 -20.97
C GLU A 201 22.79 10.64 -21.21
N GLN A 202 23.63 9.74 -20.68
CA GLN A 202 25.08 9.80 -20.90
C GLN A 202 25.43 9.70 -22.39
N TRP A 203 24.77 8.81 -23.13
CA TRP A 203 24.99 8.68 -24.57
C TRP A 203 24.51 9.91 -25.37
N SER A 204 23.48 10.61 -24.89
CA SER A 204 23.04 11.87 -25.48
C SER A 204 24.08 13.00 -25.32
N LEU A 205 24.85 12.97 -24.22
CA LEU A 205 25.87 13.96 -23.90
C LEU A 205 27.23 13.64 -24.53
N ASP A 206 27.58 12.36 -24.62
CA ASP A 206 28.81 11.87 -25.22
C ASP A 206 28.52 10.71 -26.20
N PRO A 207 28.65 10.95 -27.52
CA PRO A 207 28.49 9.91 -28.53
C PRO A 207 29.44 8.70 -28.38
N ASN A 208 30.58 8.88 -27.69
CA ASN A 208 31.56 7.82 -27.41
C ASN A 208 31.29 7.09 -26.08
N TYR A 209 30.19 7.40 -25.40
CA TYR A 209 29.82 6.76 -24.15
C TYR A 209 29.80 5.24 -24.28
N HIS A 210 30.50 4.58 -23.35
CA HIS A 210 30.55 3.13 -23.23
C HIS A 210 29.86 2.69 -21.95
N SER A 211 29.13 1.58 -22.04
CA SER A 211 28.45 0.96 -20.90
C SER A 211 28.54 -0.55 -21.04
N GLU A 212 28.72 -1.23 -19.91
CA GLU A 212 28.70 -2.69 -19.81
C GLU A 212 27.27 -3.23 -19.58
N ASN A 213 26.25 -2.35 -19.58
CA ASN A 213 24.86 -2.77 -19.38
C ASN A 213 24.28 -3.41 -20.66
N ASP A 214 24.07 -4.72 -20.63
CA ASP A 214 23.59 -5.52 -21.77
C ASP A 214 22.27 -5.03 -22.39
N GLU A 215 21.35 -4.51 -21.57
CA GLU A 215 20.08 -4.00 -22.06
C GLU A 215 20.22 -2.67 -22.80
N PHE A 216 21.03 -1.76 -22.26
CA PHE A 216 21.40 -0.55 -22.96
C PHE A 216 22.12 -0.88 -24.27
N LEU A 217 23.01 -1.88 -24.28
CA LEU A 217 23.68 -2.32 -25.50
C LEU A 217 22.68 -2.84 -26.54
N ARG A 218 21.67 -3.62 -26.13
CA ARG A 218 20.56 -4.05 -27.00
C ARG A 218 19.78 -2.87 -27.55
N ILE A 219 19.38 -1.91 -26.71
CA ILE A 219 18.67 -0.68 -27.14
C ILE A 219 19.51 0.11 -28.15
N ARG A 220 20.80 0.27 -27.85
CA ARG A 220 21.75 0.94 -28.73
C ARG A 220 21.83 0.24 -30.10
N ASP A 221 21.88 -1.08 -30.10
CA ASP A 221 21.93 -1.87 -31.34
C ASP A 221 20.61 -1.82 -32.12
N THR A 222 19.45 -1.72 -31.46
CA THR A 222 18.15 -1.45 -32.12
C THR A 222 18.11 -0.05 -32.76
N LEU A 223 18.80 0.93 -32.17
CA LEU A 223 18.85 2.31 -32.68
C LEU A 223 19.89 2.52 -33.80
N LYS A 224 20.98 1.72 -33.83
CA LYS A 224 22.07 1.81 -34.83
C LYS A 224 21.67 1.69 -36.31
N PRO A 225 20.72 0.83 -36.73
CA PRO A 225 20.23 0.74 -38.11
C PRO A 225 19.53 2.01 -38.62
N PHE A 226 19.29 2.99 -37.74
CA PHE A 226 18.74 4.30 -38.08
C PHE A 226 19.81 5.43 -38.05
N PRO A 227 21.01 5.25 -38.64
CA PRO A 227 22.18 6.12 -38.40
C PRO A 227 21.98 7.55 -38.91
N ALA A 228 20.94 7.83 -39.69
CA ALA A 228 20.59 9.18 -40.12
C ALA A 228 19.75 9.98 -39.09
N LYS A 229 19.29 9.37 -37.97
CA LYS A 229 18.20 9.93 -37.15
C LYS A 229 18.23 9.61 -35.64
N THR A 230 19.40 9.40 -35.02
CA THR A 230 19.47 9.36 -33.54
C THR A 230 20.25 10.57 -33.05
N THR A 231 19.57 11.72 -33.01
CA THR A 231 20.12 12.98 -32.49
C THR A 231 20.22 12.94 -30.95
N PRO A 232 21.12 13.75 -30.35
CA PRO A 232 21.16 13.94 -28.90
C PRO A 232 19.77 14.23 -28.29
N THR A 233 18.96 15.04 -28.97
CA THR A 233 17.59 15.37 -28.54
C THR A 233 16.67 14.15 -28.50
N GLN A 234 16.78 13.23 -29.45
CA GLN A 234 15.97 12.00 -29.45
C GLN A 234 16.42 11.01 -28.36
N LEU A 235 17.74 10.92 -28.09
CA LEU A 235 18.25 10.12 -26.98
C LEU A 235 17.81 10.69 -25.64
N GLN A 236 17.85 12.02 -25.50
CA GLN A 236 17.37 12.70 -24.31
C GLN A 236 15.86 12.51 -24.11
N ASP A 237 15.05 12.62 -25.17
CA ASP A 237 13.62 12.34 -25.10
C ASP A 237 13.36 10.88 -24.72
N LEU A 238 14.09 9.91 -25.27
CA LEU A 238 13.97 8.50 -24.88
C LEU A 238 14.36 8.28 -23.41
N SER A 239 15.43 8.94 -22.92
CA SER A 239 15.80 8.94 -21.49
C SER A 239 14.68 9.49 -20.61
N HIS A 240 14.04 10.59 -21.04
CA HIS A 240 12.90 11.17 -20.33
C HIS A 240 11.70 10.22 -20.27
N ARG A 241 11.42 9.49 -21.35
CA ARG A 241 10.37 8.46 -21.39
C ARG A 241 10.68 7.28 -20.47
N TYR A 242 11.91 6.77 -20.47
CA TYR A 242 12.32 5.70 -19.53
C TYR A 242 12.25 6.15 -18.06
N THR A 243 12.55 7.42 -17.77
CA THR A 243 12.36 7.98 -16.43
C THR A 243 10.88 7.97 -16.02
N ALA A 244 9.97 8.37 -16.92
CA ALA A 244 8.54 8.34 -16.66
C ALA A 244 7.99 6.90 -16.55
N LEU A 245 8.51 5.97 -17.34
CA LEU A 245 8.19 4.54 -17.25
C LEU A 245 8.65 3.96 -15.90
N SER A 246 9.88 4.24 -15.48
CA SER A 246 10.43 3.82 -14.19
C SER A 246 9.52 4.25 -13.03
N LEU A 247 9.16 5.54 -12.99
CA LEU A 247 8.24 6.08 -11.99
C LEU A 247 6.83 5.45 -12.11
N GLY A 248 6.34 5.24 -13.32
CA GLY A 248 5.02 4.64 -13.54
C GLY A 248 4.94 3.19 -13.05
N ILE A 249 6.00 2.41 -13.23
CA ILE A 249 6.10 1.04 -12.72
C ILE A 249 6.21 1.04 -11.19
N GLU A 250 6.98 1.97 -10.62
CA GLU A 250 7.09 2.10 -9.16
C GLU A 250 5.75 2.45 -8.52
N PHE A 251 5.04 3.45 -9.05
CA PHE A 251 3.72 3.81 -8.55
C PHE A 251 2.68 2.70 -8.78
N PHE A 252 2.84 1.90 -9.82
CA PHE A 252 2.02 0.71 -10.02
C PHE A 252 2.28 -0.32 -8.92
N GLY A 253 3.56 -0.57 -8.62
CA GLY A 253 4.01 -1.44 -7.52
C GLY A 253 3.59 -0.96 -6.14
N PHE A 254 3.53 0.36 -5.94
CA PHE A 254 3.11 0.94 -4.67
C PHE A 254 1.70 0.56 -4.25
N HIS A 255 0.84 0.14 -5.16
CA HIS A 255 -0.43 -0.45 -4.79
C HIS A 255 -0.24 -1.64 -3.83
N TYR A 256 0.52 -2.65 -4.25
CA TYR A 256 0.78 -3.84 -3.43
C TYR A 256 1.64 -3.53 -2.19
N TYR A 257 2.58 -2.58 -2.33
CA TYR A 257 3.36 -2.10 -1.19
C TYR A 257 2.47 -1.49 -0.11
N THR A 258 1.59 -0.58 -0.50
CA THR A 258 0.70 0.11 0.45
C THR A 258 -0.34 -0.86 1.00
N ASP A 259 -0.89 -1.79 0.21
CA ASP A 259 -1.74 -2.86 0.74
C ASP A 259 -1.10 -3.64 1.89
N HIS A 260 0.21 -3.90 1.82
CA HIS A 260 0.92 -4.58 2.90
C HIS A 260 0.84 -3.86 4.26
N PHE A 261 0.57 -2.56 4.28
CA PHE A 261 0.38 -1.77 5.50
C PHE A 261 -1.05 -1.82 6.06
N ALA A 262 -2.00 -2.45 5.36
CA ALA A 262 -3.34 -2.71 5.87
C ALA A 262 -3.39 -4.06 6.58
N ALA A 263 -3.92 -4.08 7.81
CA ALA A 263 -4.00 -5.29 8.64
C ALA A 263 -4.64 -6.49 7.92
N GLY A 264 -5.70 -6.23 7.15
CA GLY A 264 -6.45 -7.19 6.36
C GLY A 264 -5.64 -7.85 5.24
N HIS A 265 -4.43 -7.39 4.98
CA HIS A 265 -3.56 -7.88 3.91
C HIS A 265 -2.32 -8.61 4.46
N GLY A 266 -2.16 -8.62 5.78
CA GLY A 266 -1.03 -9.26 6.48
C GLY A 266 -1.09 -10.79 6.52
N SER A 267 -0.09 -11.39 7.17
CA SER A 267 0.13 -12.85 7.20
C SER A 267 -1.03 -13.65 7.82
N PHE A 268 -1.83 -13.07 8.72
CA PHE A 268 -3.04 -13.72 9.26
C PHE A 268 -4.07 -14.12 8.19
N ILE A 269 -4.05 -13.45 7.02
CA ILE A 269 -5.04 -13.69 5.96
C ILE A 269 -4.41 -14.41 4.77
N GLY A 270 -3.10 -14.31 4.57
CA GLY A 270 -2.36 -14.84 3.41
C GLY A 270 -2.80 -16.24 2.97
N ASP A 271 -2.52 -17.25 3.80
CA ASP A 271 -2.87 -18.65 3.48
C ASP A 271 -4.39 -18.86 3.43
N LEU A 272 -5.14 -18.18 4.30
CA LEU A 272 -6.60 -18.27 4.34
C LEU A 272 -7.26 -17.71 3.07
N ARG A 273 -6.62 -16.78 2.36
CA ARG A 273 -7.09 -16.26 1.07
C ARG A 273 -7.17 -17.34 0.01
N VAL A 274 -6.30 -18.33 0.08
CA VAL A 274 -6.28 -19.48 -0.83
C VAL A 274 -7.14 -20.61 -0.28
N GLU A 275 -6.93 -20.97 0.99
CA GLU A 275 -7.49 -22.19 1.56
C GLU A 275 -9.00 -22.11 1.82
N LEU A 276 -9.54 -20.95 2.21
CA LEU A 276 -11.00 -20.81 2.42
C LEU A 276 -11.79 -20.99 1.11
N PRO A 277 -11.51 -20.27 0.01
CA PRO A 277 -12.19 -20.50 -1.26
C PRO A 277 -11.99 -21.92 -1.81
N LYS A 278 -10.78 -22.47 -1.69
CA LYS A 278 -10.46 -23.83 -2.15
C LYS A 278 -11.31 -24.88 -1.44
N ARG A 279 -11.50 -24.77 -0.12
CA ARG A 279 -12.26 -25.74 0.68
C ARG A 279 -13.77 -25.49 0.65
N PHE A 280 -14.21 -24.23 0.62
CA PHE A 280 -15.62 -23.87 0.82
C PHE A 280 -16.29 -23.11 -0.35
N GLY A 281 -15.59 -22.87 -1.45
CA GLY A 281 -16.11 -22.16 -2.63
C GLY A 281 -16.48 -20.71 -2.32
N LEU A 282 -17.58 -20.23 -2.91
CA LEU A 282 -18.09 -18.86 -2.72
C LEU A 282 -18.23 -18.46 -1.24
N TRP A 283 -18.66 -19.39 -0.39
CA TRP A 283 -18.79 -19.11 1.04
C TRP A 283 -17.44 -18.84 1.69
N GLY A 284 -16.41 -19.59 1.30
CA GLY A 284 -15.03 -19.34 1.73
C GLY A 284 -14.54 -17.95 1.32
N SER A 285 -14.82 -17.53 0.08
CA SER A 285 -14.49 -16.18 -0.40
C SER A 285 -15.16 -15.08 0.43
N ILE A 286 -16.42 -15.26 0.84
CA ILE A 286 -17.12 -14.28 1.68
C ILE A 286 -16.55 -14.28 3.11
N LEU A 287 -16.20 -15.45 3.65
CA LEU A 287 -15.65 -15.59 4.99
C LEU A 287 -14.27 -14.93 5.12
N VAL A 288 -13.38 -15.11 4.14
CA VAL A 288 -12.08 -14.44 4.17
C VAL A 288 -12.22 -12.92 4.10
N ASN A 289 -13.20 -12.40 3.35
CA ASN A 289 -13.52 -10.97 3.36
C ASN A 289 -14.03 -10.52 4.74
N SER A 290 -14.80 -11.34 5.44
CA SER A 290 -15.23 -11.02 6.81
C SER A 290 -14.06 -10.97 7.80
N LEU A 291 -13.04 -11.83 7.65
CA LEU A 291 -11.81 -11.74 8.44
C LEU A 291 -11.03 -10.47 8.09
N HIS A 292 -10.83 -10.21 6.79
CA HIS A 292 -10.20 -8.99 6.27
C HIS A 292 -10.82 -7.71 6.86
N ASP A 293 -12.16 -7.61 6.84
CA ASP A 293 -12.89 -6.45 7.36
C ASP A 293 -12.75 -6.32 8.89
N GLU A 294 -12.64 -7.44 9.63
CA GLU A 294 -12.43 -7.43 11.08
C GLU A 294 -11.02 -6.92 11.43
N GLU A 295 -9.97 -7.46 10.79
CA GLU A 295 -8.58 -7.07 11.03
C GLU A 295 -8.34 -5.59 10.66
N ASN A 296 -8.82 -5.13 9.50
CA ASN A 296 -8.70 -3.73 9.08
C ASN A 296 -9.30 -2.74 10.08
N LYS A 297 -10.39 -3.14 10.74
CA LYS A 297 -11.13 -2.30 11.67
C LYS A 297 -10.53 -2.27 13.08
N PHE A 298 -10.08 -3.42 13.58
CA PHE A 298 -9.60 -3.53 14.97
C PHE A 298 -8.09 -3.47 15.11
N SER A 299 -7.36 -3.44 13.99
CA SER A 299 -5.91 -3.43 13.91
C SER A 299 -5.22 -4.71 14.38
N VAL A 300 -4.00 -4.86 13.88
CA VAL A 300 -3.00 -5.83 14.33
C VAL A 300 -1.77 -5.08 14.82
N ASN A 301 -1.04 -5.65 15.78
CA ASN A 301 0.26 -5.11 16.17
C ASN A 301 1.36 -5.69 15.28
N THR A 302 2.24 -4.83 14.79
CA THR A 302 3.27 -5.18 13.81
C THR A 302 4.67 -4.82 14.29
N VAL A 303 5.64 -5.46 13.65
CA VAL A 303 7.08 -5.17 13.71
C VAL A 303 7.61 -4.87 12.31
N LYS A 304 8.85 -4.37 12.21
CA LYS A 304 9.56 -4.18 10.94
C LYS A 304 10.55 -5.34 10.73
N PRO A 305 10.13 -6.53 10.28
CA PRO A 305 11.03 -7.69 10.23
C PRO A 305 12.08 -7.59 9.10
N TYR A 306 11.92 -6.63 8.19
CA TYR A 306 12.80 -6.41 7.03
C TYR A 306 13.75 -5.22 7.21
N ASP A 307 13.73 -4.58 8.39
CA ASP A 307 14.69 -3.54 8.76
C ASP A 307 16.12 -4.12 8.71
N PRO A 308 17.07 -3.52 7.96
CA PRO A 308 18.44 -3.99 7.88
C PRO A 308 19.22 -3.78 9.18
N THR A 309 18.74 -2.89 10.05
CA THR A 309 19.31 -2.57 11.35
C THR A 309 18.24 -2.68 12.44
N PRO A 310 17.63 -3.86 12.62
CA PRO A 310 16.47 -4.00 13.48
C PRO A 310 16.89 -3.85 14.95
N ASP A 311 16.23 -2.95 15.68
CA ASP A 311 16.25 -3.01 17.14
C ASP A 311 15.11 -3.94 17.59
N PRO A 312 15.41 -5.12 18.15
CA PRO A 312 14.37 -6.05 18.62
C PRO A 312 13.53 -5.47 19.77
N LYS A 313 13.95 -4.35 20.38
CA LYS A 313 13.23 -3.66 21.45
C LYS A 313 12.35 -2.52 20.94
N ASP A 314 12.31 -2.27 19.63
CA ASP A 314 11.41 -1.29 19.05
C ASP A 314 9.96 -1.51 19.50
N ALA A 315 9.26 -0.40 19.72
CA ALA A 315 7.85 -0.42 20.03
C ALA A 315 7.06 -1.07 18.87
N PRO A 316 6.04 -1.90 19.16
CA PRO A 316 5.15 -2.38 18.13
C PRO A 316 4.36 -1.21 17.52
N ILE A 317 3.95 -1.35 16.27
CA ILE A 317 3.10 -0.37 15.59
C ILE A 317 1.72 -0.98 15.40
N GLN A 318 0.66 -0.22 15.69
CA GLN A 318 -0.69 -0.63 15.31
C GLN A 318 -0.92 -0.35 13.82
N ALA A 319 -1.28 -1.40 13.09
CA ALA A 319 -1.70 -1.29 11.70
C ALA A 319 -3.21 -1.46 11.60
N TYR A 320 -3.92 -0.41 11.17
CA TYR A 320 -5.30 -0.47 10.67
C TYR A 320 -5.26 -0.61 9.14
N GLY A 321 -6.40 -0.85 8.51
CA GLY A 321 -6.49 -0.89 7.05
C GLY A 321 -7.77 -0.27 6.52
N ASP A 322 -8.36 -0.86 5.48
CA ASP A 322 -9.42 -0.28 4.66
C ASP A 322 -10.48 0.53 5.42
N GLY A 323 -10.61 1.81 5.06
CA GLY A 323 -11.56 2.75 5.64
C GLY A 323 -11.20 3.22 7.06
N SER A 324 -10.09 2.72 7.62
CA SER A 324 -9.56 3.02 8.95
C SER A 324 -8.10 3.47 8.89
N PHE A 325 -7.49 3.52 7.71
CA PHE A 325 -6.06 3.83 7.58
C PHE A 325 -5.73 5.29 7.90
N ASP A 326 -6.67 6.19 7.66
CA ASP A 326 -6.54 7.62 7.97
C ASP A 326 -6.92 7.97 9.43
N LEU A 327 -7.26 6.98 10.26
CA LEU A 327 -7.53 7.23 11.68
C LEU A 327 -6.27 7.75 12.39
N PRO A 328 -6.41 8.68 13.37
CA PRO A 328 -5.26 9.15 14.14
C PRO A 328 -4.48 8.02 14.83
N ALA A 329 -5.17 6.95 15.23
CA ALA A 329 -4.57 5.75 15.83
C ALA A 329 -3.55 5.06 14.90
N ASN A 330 -3.69 5.21 13.58
CA ASN A 330 -2.84 4.60 12.57
C ASN A 330 -1.68 5.50 12.11
N HIS A 331 -1.45 6.63 12.79
CA HIS A 331 -0.46 7.64 12.39
C HIS A 331 0.94 7.07 12.12
N TYR A 332 1.46 6.24 13.04
CA TYR A 332 2.80 5.66 12.92
C TYR A 332 2.92 4.69 11.75
N ASN A 333 1.89 3.86 11.53
CA ASN A 333 1.82 2.95 10.38
C ASN A 333 1.76 3.71 9.06
N LYS A 334 0.94 4.77 8.98
CA LYS A 334 0.87 5.66 7.82
C LYS A 334 2.21 6.36 7.53
N ASN A 335 2.89 6.85 8.55
CA ASN A 335 4.21 7.46 8.39
C ASN A 335 5.25 6.43 7.93
N ALA A 336 5.26 5.22 8.50
CA ALA A 336 6.14 4.14 8.06
C ALA A 336 5.90 3.81 6.58
N CYS A 337 4.63 3.74 6.16
CA CYS A 337 4.25 3.53 4.77
C CYS A 337 4.85 4.61 3.85
N LEU A 338 4.65 5.89 4.18
CA LEU A 338 5.16 7.01 3.40
C LEU A 338 6.70 7.04 3.38
N ASN A 339 7.35 6.78 4.51
CA ASN A 339 8.80 6.76 4.61
C ASN A 339 9.40 5.67 3.72
N GLY A 340 8.81 4.47 3.70
CA GLY A 340 9.28 3.40 2.83
C GLY A 340 9.03 3.68 1.35
N MET A 341 7.89 4.28 0.98
CA MET A 341 7.68 4.77 -0.39
C MET A 341 8.72 5.82 -0.81
N HIS A 342 9.08 6.74 0.09
CA HIS A 342 10.16 7.70 -0.17
C HIS A 342 11.52 7.01 -0.29
N ALA A 343 11.79 6.01 0.54
CA ALA A 343 13.03 5.23 0.50
C ALA A 343 13.18 4.49 -0.83
N SER A 344 12.12 3.85 -1.34
CA SER A 344 12.14 3.21 -2.66
C SER A 344 12.38 4.23 -3.78
N LEU A 345 11.75 5.39 -3.73
CA LEU A 345 12.02 6.44 -4.72
C LEU A 345 13.46 6.96 -4.65
N ASN A 346 14.06 7.02 -3.47
CA ASN A 346 15.47 7.38 -3.34
C ASN A 346 16.39 6.35 -4.02
N ASP A 347 16.05 5.06 -4.03
CA ASP A 347 16.80 4.05 -4.79
C ASP A 347 16.72 4.33 -6.31
N ILE A 348 15.55 4.70 -6.81
CA ILE A 348 15.36 5.13 -8.21
C ILE A 348 16.15 6.40 -8.51
N GLN A 349 16.16 7.36 -7.59
CA GLN A 349 16.95 8.60 -7.74
C GLN A 349 18.43 8.30 -7.91
N LYS A 350 18.99 7.46 -7.03
CA LYS A 350 20.40 7.02 -7.09
C LYS A 350 20.68 6.32 -8.42
N ALA A 351 19.80 5.43 -8.86
CA ALA A 351 19.92 4.76 -10.15
C ALA A 351 19.93 5.74 -11.34
N LEU A 352 19.07 6.75 -11.33
CA LEU A 352 19.04 7.84 -12.31
C LEU A 352 20.31 8.70 -12.27
N GLN A 353 21.02 8.75 -11.14
CA GLN A 353 22.29 9.45 -10.98
C GLN A 353 23.51 8.61 -11.38
N GLY A 354 23.30 7.34 -11.75
CA GLY A 354 24.35 6.44 -12.19
C GLY A 354 24.96 5.59 -11.07
N GLU A 355 24.43 5.69 -9.85
CA GLU A 355 24.83 4.82 -8.74
C GLU A 355 24.41 3.37 -8.98
N GLN A 356 25.04 2.47 -8.23
CA GLN A 356 24.70 1.05 -8.26
C GLN A 356 23.31 0.83 -7.66
N THR A 357 22.47 0.08 -8.37
CA THR A 357 21.15 -0.29 -7.87
C THR A 357 21.29 -1.27 -6.71
N PRO A 358 20.46 -1.15 -5.66
CA PRO A 358 20.45 -2.14 -4.58
C PRO A 358 20.07 -3.52 -5.11
N ASN A 359 20.54 -4.56 -4.43
CA ASN A 359 20.05 -5.92 -4.63
C ASN A 359 18.62 -6.03 -4.06
N PRO A 360 17.73 -6.89 -4.61
CA PRO A 360 16.41 -7.15 -4.04
C PRO A 360 16.37 -7.32 -2.52
N ALA A 361 17.33 -8.03 -1.91
CA ALA A 361 17.36 -8.21 -0.46
C ALA A 361 17.58 -6.91 0.35
N HIS A 362 17.95 -5.82 -0.31
CA HIS A 362 18.35 -4.54 0.28
C HIS A 362 17.59 -3.35 -0.33
N TYR A 363 16.41 -3.57 -0.91
CA TYR A 363 15.56 -2.44 -1.33
C TYR A 363 15.16 -1.60 -0.12
N SER A 364 15.38 -0.29 -0.21
CA SER A 364 15.25 0.60 0.94
C SER A 364 13.81 0.70 1.44
N GLY A 365 12.81 0.49 0.57
CA GLY A 365 11.40 0.44 0.99
C GLY A 365 11.08 -0.67 1.98
N TYR A 366 11.87 -1.76 2.04
CA TYR A 366 11.62 -2.83 3.00
C TYR A 366 11.83 -2.41 4.46
N GLU A 367 12.67 -1.40 4.72
CA GLU A 367 13.00 -0.96 6.08
C GLU A 367 11.76 -0.67 6.94
N HIS A 368 10.70 -0.16 6.32
CA HIS A 368 9.46 0.22 7.01
C HIS A 368 8.31 -0.78 6.83
N MET A 369 8.50 -1.83 6.02
CA MET A 369 7.44 -2.77 5.68
C MET A 369 7.06 -3.62 6.92
N PRO A 370 5.78 -3.60 7.37
CA PRO A 370 5.38 -4.26 8.59
C PRO A 370 5.08 -5.75 8.39
N ASP A 371 5.21 -6.56 9.43
CA ASP A 371 4.52 -7.87 9.51
C ASP A 371 4.01 -8.07 10.94
N ILE A 372 3.13 -9.06 11.12
CA ILE A 372 2.53 -9.39 12.40
C ILE A 372 3.58 -9.65 13.46
N ASP A 373 3.39 -9.01 14.61
CA ASP A 373 4.22 -9.26 15.77
C ASP A 373 3.66 -10.37 16.64
N TYR A 374 4.16 -11.58 16.43
CA TYR A 374 3.83 -12.75 17.24
C TYR A 374 4.40 -12.69 18.67
N ASN A 375 5.23 -11.70 19.01
CA ASN A 375 5.78 -11.47 20.35
C ASN A 375 5.10 -10.33 21.11
N TYR A 376 4.00 -9.79 20.57
CA TYR A 376 3.16 -8.80 21.24
C TYR A 376 1.71 -9.25 21.27
N ARG A 377 0.89 -8.65 22.16
CA ARG A 377 -0.54 -8.97 22.21
C ARG A 377 -1.20 -8.77 20.86
N GLN A 378 -2.19 -9.63 20.57
CA GLN A 378 -3.03 -9.52 19.38
C GLN A 378 -4.50 -9.68 19.76
N HIS A 379 -5.40 -9.28 18.85
CA HIS A 379 -6.78 -9.72 18.93
C HIS A 379 -6.88 -11.20 18.53
N THR A 380 -7.83 -11.93 19.11
CA THR A 380 -8.21 -13.24 18.59
C THR A 380 -8.78 -13.08 17.18
N PRO A 381 -8.26 -13.77 16.15
CA PRO A 381 -8.80 -13.66 14.80
C PRO A 381 -10.20 -14.27 14.68
N LEU A 382 -11.00 -13.80 13.73
CA LEU A 382 -12.33 -14.38 13.46
C LEU A 382 -12.22 -15.83 12.98
N ILE A 383 -11.26 -16.07 12.08
CA ILE A 383 -10.95 -17.36 11.47
C ILE A 383 -9.43 -17.54 11.53
N LEU A 384 -8.98 -18.76 11.82
CA LEU A 384 -7.56 -19.11 11.78
C LEU A 384 -7.35 -20.45 11.07
N LEU A 385 -6.14 -20.62 10.55
CA LEU A 385 -5.61 -21.91 10.09
C LEU A 385 -4.79 -22.50 11.24
N GLY A 386 -5.27 -23.60 11.83
CA GLY A 386 -4.57 -24.27 12.93
C GLY A 386 -3.31 -24.99 12.46
N ASN A 387 -2.40 -25.31 13.40
CA ASN A 387 -1.17 -26.06 13.09
C ASN A 387 -1.45 -27.47 12.53
N ASP A 388 -2.64 -28.01 12.81
CA ASP A 388 -3.16 -29.25 12.24
C ASP A 388 -3.70 -29.11 10.80
N ASN A 389 -3.51 -27.94 10.18
CA ASN A 389 -4.00 -27.57 8.85
C ASN A 389 -5.53 -27.60 8.72
N LYS A 390 -6.27 -27.44 9.82
CA LYS A 390 -7.72 -27.28 9.78
C LYS A 390 -8.10 -25.81 9.96
N ILE A 391 -9.25 -25.44 9.42
CA ILE A 391 -9.76 -24.08 9.50
C ILE A 391 -10.74 -24.00 10.65
N TYR A 392 -10.57 -22.99 11.48
CA TYR A 392 -11.35 -22.77 12.69
C TYR A 392 -11.95 -21.37 12.69
N PHE A 393 -13.10 -21.21 13.33
CA PHE A 393 -13.69 -19.90 13.59
C PHE A 393 -14.04 -19.74 15.07
N ARG A 394 -13.94 -18.51 15.58
CA ARG A 394 -14.29 -18.18 16.97
C ARG A 394 -15.78 -18.41 17.20
N GLN A 395 -16.15 -19.11 18.28
CA GLN A 395 -17.57 -19.36 18.58
C GLN A 395 -18.32 -18.07 18.96
N GLU A 396 -17.67 -17.23 19.77
CA GLU A 396 -18.14 -15.91 20.17
C GLU A 396 -17.85 -14.86 19.10
N LEU A 397 -18.67 -14.85 18.04
CA LEU A 397 -18.44 -14.01 16.85
C LEU A 397 -18.33 -12.51 17.15
N SER A 398 -19.07 -12.00 18.15
CA SER A 398 -19.15 -10.56 18.45
C SER A 398 -18.07 -10.06 19.41
N THR A 399 -17.25 -10.94 19.98
CA THR A 399 -16.34 -10.59 21.08
C THR A 399 -14.90 -10.88 20.70
N LEU A 400 -14.09 -9.83 20.57
CA LEU A 400 -12.65 -9.93 20.30
C LEU A 400 -11.92 -9.87 21.63
N LYS A 401 -11.14 -10.91 21.94
CA LYS A 401 -10.28 -10.92 23.12
C LYS A 401 -8.91 -10.40 22.73
N ILE A 402 -8.30 -9.60 23.60
CA ILE A 402 -6.87 -9.29 23.53
C ILE A 402 -6.14 -10.42 24.23
N VAL A 403 -5.22 -11.08 23.53
CA VAL A 403 -4.49 -12.25 24.05
C VAL A 403 -2.99 -11.99 24.07
N SER A 404 -2.30 -12.57 25.04
CA SER A 404 -0.84 -12.53 25.12
C SER A 404 -0.20 -13.37 24.01
N PRO A 405 1.08 -13.12 23.67
CA PRO A 405 1.84 -13.92 22.70
C PRO A 405 1.73 -15.43 22.94
N SER A 406 1.92 -15.87 24.19
CA SER A 406 1.89 -17.29 24.53
C SER A 406 0.50 -17.89 24.50
N LEU A 407 -0.54 -17.10 24.76
CA LEU A 407 -1.92 -17.57 24.60
C LEU A 407 -2.29 -17.68 23.11
N LEU A 408 -1.84 -16.73 22.28
CA LEU A 408 -2.02 -16.80 20.83
C LEU A 408 -1.39 -18.08 20.26
N GLU A 409 -0.15 -18.40 20.65
CA GLU A 409 0.53 -19.63 20.24
C GLU A 409 -0.27 -20.89 20.61
N LYS A 410 -0.79 -20.95 21.84
CA LYS A 410 -1.64 -22.06 22.30
C LYS A 410 -2.96 -22.15 21.53
N ILE A 411 -3.56 -21.01 21.17
CA ILE A 411 -4.76 -20.96 20.33
C ILE A 411 -4.49 -21.62 18.97
N TYR A 412 -3.38 -21.33 18.31
CA TYR A 412 -3.03 -21.95 17.02
C TYR A 412 -2.71 -23.45 17.14
N GLN A 413 -2.13 -23.88 18.27
CA GLN A 413 -1.81 -25.29 18.55
C GLN A 413 -3.05 -26.14 18.87
N ALA A 414 -4.00 -25.61 19.66
CA ALA A 414 -5.19 -26.33 20.09
C ALA A 414 -6.45 -25.44 20.08
N PRO A 415 -6.94 -25.00 18.91
CA PRO A 415 -8.02 -23.99 18.81
C PRO A 415 -9.29 -24.34 19.60
N HIS A 416 -9.65 -25.63 19.62
CA HIS A 416 -10.83 -26.14 20.33
C HIS A 416 -10.83 -25.88 21.84
N GLU A 417 -9.66 -25.86 22.47
CA GLU A 417 -9.53 -25.60 23.91
C GLU A 417 -9.77 -24.12 24.26
N TYR A 418 -9.73 -23.24 23.25
CA TYR A 418 -9.78 -21.79 23.40
C TYR A 418 -10.98 -21.15 22.71
N GLY A 419 -12.08 -21.88 22.57
CA GLY A 419 -13.36 -21.33 22.09
C GLY A 419 -13.45 -21.19 20.57
N TYR A 420 -12.69 -22.00 19.82
CA TYR A 420 -12.85 -22.13 18.38
C TYR A 420 -13.54 -23.44 17.99
N GLN A 421 -14.27 -23.38 16.88
CA GLN A 421 -14.93 -24.51 16.26
C GLN A 421 -14.35 -24.76 14.88
N GLU A 422 -14.10 -26.03 14.55
CA GLU A 422 -13.66 -26.44 13.22
C GLU A 422 -14.75 -26.10 12.19
N LEU A 423 -14.35 -25.45 11.10
CA LEU A 423 -15.13 -25.27 9.90
C LEU A 423 -14.90 -26.47 8.99
N SER A 424 -15.81 -27.44 9.03
CA SER A 424 -15.62 -28.77 8.40
C SER A 424 -16.43 -28.97 7.12
N SER A 425 -17.42 -28.10 6.84
CA SER A 425 -18.30 -28.29 5.69
C SER A 425 -18.79 -26.99 5.04
N LYS A 426 -19.18 -27.07 3.76
CA LYS A 426 -19.79 -25.96 3.01
C LYS A 426 -21.10 -25.46 3.64
N ALA A 427 -21.89 -26.36 4.23
CA ALA A 427 -23.13 -25.99 4.93
C ALA A 427 -22.86 -25.14 6.18
N GLN A 428 -21.81 -25.51 6.94
CA GLN A 428 -21.36 -24.74 8.09
C GLN A 428 -20.80 -23.37 7.66
N ALA A 429 -20.06 -23.32 6.54
CA ALA A 429 -19.56 -22.07 5.97
C ALA A 429 -20.70 -21.13 5.55
N LEU A 430 -21.71 -21.65 4.84
CA LEU A 430 -22.93 -20.90 4.52
C LEU A 430 -23.60 -20.35 5.78
N TRP A 431 -23.80 -21.19 6.80
CA TRP A 431 -24.44 -20.76 8.03
C TRP A 431 -23.65 -19.67 8.77
N LEU A 432 -22.32 -19.78 8.80
CA LEU A 432 -21.45 -18.76 9.35
C LEU A 432 -21.55 -17.44 8.57
N VAL A 433 -21.54 -17.50 7.23
CA VAL A 433 -21.76 -16.31 6.37
C VAL A 433 -23.09 -15.64 6.67
N MET A 434 -24.17 -16.42 6.80
CA MET A 434 -25.50 -15.90 7.12
C MET A 434 -25.50 -15.18 8.48
N ARG A 435 -24.83 -15.74 9.50
CA ARG A 435 -24.70 -15.07 10.81
C ARG A 435 -23.96 -13.74 10.70
N LEU A 436 -22.85 -13.72 9.97
CA LEU A 436 -22.01 -12.52 9.84
C LEU A 436 -22.65 -11.43 8.98
N ARG A 437 -23.38 -11.78 7.91
CA ARG A 437 -23.86 -10.82 6.90
C ARG A 437 -25.33 -10.42 7.05
N VAL A 438 -26.21 -11.30 7.55
CA VAL A 438 -27.67 -11.06 7.58
C VAL A 438 -28.17 -10.55 8.93
N LEU A 439 -27.40 -10.74 10.01
CA LEU A 439 -27.75 -10.28 11.36
C LEU A 439 -26.75 -9.24 11.91
N PRO A 440 -26.49 -8.12 11.19
CA PRO A 440 -25.43 -7.17 11.55
C PRO A 440 -25.65 -6.48 12.90
N LEU A 441 -26.91 -6.34 13.35
CA LEU A 441 -27.23 -5.75 14.66
C LEU A 441 -26.90 -6.69 15.83
N SER A 442 -26.93 -8.01 15.60
CA SER A 442 -26.65 -9.02 16.63
C SER A 442 -25.17 -9.41 16.71
N TYR A 443 -24.41 -9.22 15.63
CA TYR A 443 -23.01 -9.66 15.53
C TYR A 443 -22.05 -8.52 15.21
N LYS A 444 -22.27 -7.34 15.79
CA LYS A 444 -21.29 -6.25 15.69
C LYS A 444 -20.08 -6.57 16.58
N PRO A 445 -18.89 -6.84 16.02
CA PRO A 445 -17.70 -7.16 16.81
C PRO A 445 -17.34 -6.00 17.75
N LYS A 446 -16.90 -6.35 18.96
CA LYS A 446 -16.42 -5.43 20.00
C LYS A 446 -15.24 -6.04 20.72
N ILE A 447 -14.26 -5.20 21.03
CA ILE A 447 -13.13 -5.58 21.88
C ILE A 447 -13.64 -5.77 23.31
N GLN A 448 -13.31 -6.91 23.91
CA GLN A 448 -13.56 -7.19 25.32
C GLN A 448 -12.58 -6.37 26.18
N SER A 449 -13.10 -5.60 27.12
CA SER A 449 -12.27 -4.88 28.09
C SER A 449 -11.46 -5.86 28.93
N LEU A 450 -10.18 -5.56 29.11
CA LEU A 450 -9.29 -6.30 30.00
C LEU A 450 -9.50 -5.87 31.45
N SER A 451 -9.55 -6.83 32.36
CA SER A 451 -9.35 -6.58 33.79
C SER A 451 -7.88 -6.26 34.08
N ALA A 452 -7.61 -5.60 35.22
CA ALA A 452 -6.23 -5.28 35.60
C ALA A 452 -5.32 -6.51 35.73
N PRO A 453 -5.77 -7.65 36.30
CA PRO A 453 -4.97 -8.88 36.32
C PRO A 453 -4.67 -9.43 34.92
N GLU A 454 -5.67 -9.49 34.02
CA GLU A 454 -5.46 -9.96 32.65
C GLU A 454 -4.46 -9.07 31.90
N LEU A 455 -4.54 -7.76 32.10
CA LEU A 455 -3.59 -6.82 31.52
C LEU A 455 -2.17 -7.06 32.06
N ASP A 456 -2.01 -7.28 33.37
CA ASP A 456 -0.73 -7.55 34.01
C ASP A 456 -0.10 -8.87 33.51
N ASP A 457 -0.92 -9.92 33.35
CA ASP A 457 -0.50 -11.20 32.78
C ASP A 457 0.01 -11.04 31.35
N ILE A 458 -0.71 -10.27 30.51
CA ILE A 458 -0.29 -9.98 29.14
C ILE A 458 1.03 -9.20 29.11
N VAL A 459 1.12 -8.13 29.90
CA VAL A 459 2.35 -7.30 29.99
C VAL A 459 3.54 -8.12 30.49
N THR A 460 3.31 -9.02 31.44
CA THR A 460 4.35 -9.90 31.97
C THR A 460 4.85 -10.88 30.90
N ASP A 461 3.94 -11.46 30.11
CA ASP A 461 4.32 -12.34 29.01
C ASP A 461 5.11 -11.59 27.91
N GLU A 462 4.69 -10.37 27.55
CA GLU A 462 5.40 -9.51 26.60
C GLU A 462 6.83 -9.19 27.06
N LYS A 463 6.98 -8.79 28.34
CA LYS A 463 8.30 -8.52 28.94
C LYS A 463 9.18 -9.76 29.00
N ARG A 464 8.59 -10.94 29.20
CA ARG A 464 9.31 -12.22 29.19
C ARG A 464 9.80 -12.57 27.79
N ARG A 465 8.99 -12.33 26.75
CA ARG A 465 9.35 -12.58 25.34
C ARG A 465 10.44 -11.64 24.86
N ILE A 466 10.29 -10.33 25.13
CA ILE A 466 11.27 -9.30 24.75
C ILE A 466 11.54 -8.38 25.94
N PRO A 467 12.57 -8.68 26.76
CA PRO A 467 12.94 -7.84 27.89
C PRO A 467 13.40 -6.44 27.48
N GLY A 468 12.82 -5.42 28.09
CA GLY A 468 13.17 -4.01 27.85
C GLY A 468 12.62 -3.44 26.55
N ARG A 469 11.59 -4.07 25.98
CA ARG A 469 10.87 -3.53 24.83
C ARG A 469 10.26 -2.16 25.15
N GLN A 470 10.37 -1.23 24.21
CA GLN A 470 9.76 0.08 24.32
C GLN A 470 8.22 -0.05 24.32
N PRO A 471 7.52 0.79 25.11
CA PRO A 471 6.07 0.78 25.13
C PRO A 471 5.52 1.23 23.77
N GLN A 472 4.36 0.69 23.39
CA GLN A 472 3.66 1.16 22.20
C GLN A 472 3.36 2.66 22.30
N GLU A 473 3.74 3.42 21.28
CA GLU A 473 3.48 4.85 21.25
C GLU A 473 1.98 5.12 21.02
N THR A 474 1.45 6.09 21.76
CA THR A 474 0.09 6.60 21.55
C THR A 474 0.19 7.89 20.74
N PRO A 475 -0.46 8.00 19.58
CA PRO A 475 -0.42 9.22 18.79
C PRO A 475 -0.87 10.42 19.62
N LEU A 476 -0.10 11.50 19.60
CA LEU A 476 -0.53 12.77 20.15
C LEU A 476 -1.71 13.27 19.30
N LEU A 477 -2.93 13.11 19.80
CA LEU A 477 -4.10 13.73 19.19
C LEU A 477 -3.87 15.24 19.17
N ALA A 478 -3.73 15.84 17.99
CA ALA A 478 -3.86 17.28 17.85
C ALA A 478 -5.21 17.67 18.48
N PRO A 479 -5.29 18.72 19.32
CA PRO A 479 -6.54 19.10 19.94
C PRO A 479 -7.55 19.37 18.84
N THR A 480 -8.57 18.51 18.75
CA THR A 480 -9.70 18.71 17.85
C THR A 480 -10.36 20.02 18.26
N THR A 481 -10.25 21.07 17.45
CA THR A 481 -11.23 22.15 17.47
C THR A 481 -12.56 21.52 17.14
N GLY A 482 -13.32 21.19 18.18
CA GLY A 482 -14.62 20.53 18.05
C GLY A 482 -15.56 21.42 17.27
N VAL A 483 -15.68 21.18 15.97
CA VAL A 483 -16.89 21.58 15.25
C VAL A 483 -17.94 20.57 15.67
N ALA A 484 -18.71 20.91 16.70
CA ALA A 484 -19.89 20.17 17.08
C ALA A 484 -20.75 19.93 15.84
N LEU A 485 -21.04 18.66 15.56
CA LEU A 485 -22.03 18.26 14.56
C LEU A 485 -23.31 19.04 14.84
N LYS A 486 -23.72 19.91 13.90
CA LYS A 486 -25.00 20.62 13.98
C LYS A 486 -26.12 19.59 14.04
N ASP A 487 -26.82 19.59 15.17
CA ASP A 487 -28.06 18.85 15.39
C ASP A 487 -29.10 19.31 14.36
N TRP A 488 -29.33 18.47 13.35
CA TRP A 488 -30.21 18.74 12.22
C TRP A 488 -31.69 18.85 12.61
N LYS A 489 -32.04 18.60 13.89
CA LYS A 489 -33.40 18.69 14.41
C LYS A 489 -33.79 20.07 14.96
N LYS A 490 -32.91 21.08 14.92
CA LYS A 490 -33.27 22.45 15.33
C LYS A 490 -33.48 23.37 14.12
N PRO A 491 -34.62 24.09 14.03
CA PRO A 491 -34.80 25.09 13.00
C PRO A 491 -33.76 26.20 13.13
N LEU A 492 -33.19 26.62 11.99
CA LEU A 492 -32.26 27.73 11.90
C LEU A 492 -32.92 29.02 12.41
N VAL A 493 -32.55 29.44 13.62
CA VAL A 493 -32.84 30.79 14.08
C VAL A 493 -31.84 31.72 13.39
N THR A 494 -32.28 32.42 12.35
CA THR A 494 -31.57 33.57 11.82
C THR A 494 -31.57 34.68 12.87
N ARG A 495 -30.39 35.11 13.31
CA ARG A 495 -30.22 36.43 13.91
C ARG A 495 -29.15 37.23 13.17
N PRO A 496 -29.45 38.49 12.80
CA PRO A 496 -28.51 39.42 12.22
C PRO A 496 -27.64 40.06 13.32
N GLU A 497 -26.55 40.70 12.88
CA GLU A 497 -25.66 41.60 13.63
C GLU A 497 -24.62 40.96 14.57
N LEU A 498 -23.35 41.13 14.19
CA LEU A 498 -22.37 41.84 15.02
C LEU A 498 -21.15 42.20 14.15
N VAL A 499 -21.23 43.41 13.59
CA VAL A 499 -20.08 44.23 13.25
C VAL A 499 -19.49 44.73 14.58
N SER A 500 -18.18 44.57 14.78
CA SER A 500 -17.26 45.65 15.20
C SER A 500 -16.03 45.14 15.97
N HIS A 501 -14.93 45.89 15.77
CA HIS A 501 -13.67 45.96 16.52
C HIS A 501 -12.46 45.13 16.04
N SER A 502 -11.67 45.80 15.20
CA SER A 502 -10.21 45.68 15.11
C SER A 502 -9.51 46.25 16.36
N ILE A 503 -8.29 45.76 16.67
CA ILE A 503 -7.10 46.45 17.24
C ILE A 503 -5.99 45.35 17.33
N PHE A 504 -4.97 45.31 16.45
CA PHE A 504 -3.61 45.91 16.55
C PHE A 504 -2.77 45.33 17.73
N ARG A 505 -1.47 44.97 17.66
CA ARG A 505 -0.31 45.27 16.77
C ARG A 505 0.89 44.40 17.22
N PRO A 506 1.92 44.15 16.38
CA PRO A 506 3.22 43.61 16.81
C PRO A 506 4.26 44.73 17.05
N ASP A 507 5.12 44.57 18.06
CA ASP A 507 6.30 45.38 18.42
C ASP A 507 7.33 44.38 19.00
N ASN A 508 8.67 44.48 18.95
CA ASN A 508 9.64 45.41 18.34
C ASN A 508 11.04 44.74 18.47
N HIS A 509 11.97 45.06 17.57
CA HIS A 509 13.39 45.22 17.88
C HIS A 509 14.00 46.32 16.98
N PRO A 510 14.96 47.14 17.47
CA PRO A 510 15.26 48.46 16.91
C PRO A 510 16.64 48.60 16.23
N GLU A 511 16.88 49.84 15.76
CA GLU A 511 18.11 50.47 15.22
C GLU A 511 18.38 50.23 13.71
N GLU A 512 18.59 51.21 12.85
CA GLU A 512 19.19 52.56 12.97
C GLU A 512 18.46 53.61 12.10
N ALA A 513 18.63 54.87 12.48
CA ALA A 513 18.11 56.07 11.85
C ALA A 513 19.03 56.61 10.74
N LEU A 514 18.47 57.31 9.75
CA LEU A 514 19.02 58.53 9.14
C LEU A 514 17.96 59.19 8.20
N LEU A 515 17.41 60.32 8.69
CA LEU A 515 17.19 61.63 8.03
C LEU A 515 16.76 61.65 6.54
N GLU A 516 15.56 62.19 6.25
CA GLU A 516 15.32 63.56 5.72
C GLU A 516 15.98 63.81 4.35
N GLN A 517 15.34 64.32 3.29
CA GLN A 517 14.12 65.10 3.13
C GLN A 517 13.82 65.15 1.62
N ASP A 518 12.54 65.31 1.30
CA ASP A 518 12.01 66.14 0.23
C ASP A 518 11.94 65.73 -1.27
N LEU A 519 10.69 65.92 -1.74
CA LEU A 519 10.22 66.41 -3.05
C LEU A 519 9.92 65.41 -4.18
N GLN A 520 8.67 64.92 -4.13
CA GLN A 520 7.61 65.13 -5.15
C GLN A 520 7.75 64.52 -6.58
N PRO A 521 6.64 64.36 -7.34
CA PRO A 521 6.13 63.02 -7.61
C PRO A 521 5.93 62.71 -9.11
N ALA A 522 5.28 61.56 -9.33
CA ALA A 522 4.51 61.15 -10.52
C ALA A 522 5.26 60.29 -11.55
N LEU A 523 5.14 58.96 -11.35
CA LEU A 523 4.27 58.11 -12.18
C LEU A 523 3.75 56.93 -11.36
#